data_AF-A0A846CLE4-F1
#
_entry.id   AF-A0A846CLE4-F1
#
_cell.length_a   1.000
_cell.length_b   1.000
_cell.length_c   1.000
_cell.angle_alpha   90.00
_cell.angle_beta   90.00
_cell.angle_gamma   90.00
#
_symmetry.space_group_name_H-M   'P 1'
#
loop_
_entity.id
_entity.type
_entity.pdbx_description
1 polymer ?
#
loop_
_entity_poly.entity_id
_entity_poly.type
_entity_poly.pdbx_seq_one_letter_code
_entity_poly.pdbx_strand_id
1 'polypeptide(L)'
;MIYSQQIQAEHSYNRRGFAPSLTDAEVITMEIVGEFQGIDTDQGIWEYFKPHWFSLFPDIKSRTTYLPKAANLWMYKQELPKFLAWELGACSDSIRE
;
A
#
# COMPACT_ATOMS: atom_id res chain seq x y z
N MET A 1 17.33 11.16 3.98
CA MET A 1 17.92 9.98 4.68
C MET A 1 17.46 9.78 6.13
N ILE A 2 16.72 10.73 6.75
CA ILE A 2 16.29 10.62 8.17
C ILE A 2 14.87 10.02 8.30
N TYR A 3 14.04 10.09 7.26
CA TYR A 3 12.61 9.72 7.34
C TYR A 3 12.31 8.21 7.23
N SER A 4 13.19 7.40 6.63
CA SER A 4 12.88 5.98 6.36
C SER A 4 12.97 5.07 7.58
N GLN A 5 13.78 5.42 8.60
CA GLN A 5 13.92 4.59 9.80
C GLN A 5 12.76 4.74 10.79
N GLN A 6 12.03 5.86 10.75
CA GLN A 6 10.96 6.14 11.70
C GLN A 6 9.68 5.36 11.38
N ILE A 7 9.40 5.16 10.09
CA ILE A 7 8.25 4.37 9.61
C ILE A 7 8.39 2.88 10.00
N GLN A 8 9.61 2.35 10.00
CA GLN A 8 9.89 0.97 10.44
C GLN A 8 9.82 0.79 11.97
N ALA A 9 9.99 1.86 12.75
CA ALA A 9 10.02 1.79 14.21
C ALA A 9 8.62 1.79 14.85
N GLU A 10 7.63 2.44 14.23
CA GLU A 10 6.23 2.44 14.70
C GLU A 10 5.45 1.19 14.27
N HIS A 11 5.81 0.59 13.13
CA HIS A 11 5.27 -0.70 12.72
C HIS A 11 6.15 -1.82 13.28
N SER A 12 5.88 -2.23 14.52
CA SER A 12 6.36 -3.51 15.02
C SER A 12 5.96 -4.59 14.01
N TYR A 13 6.93 -5.05 13.22
CA TYR A 13 6.80 -6.23 12.40
C TYR A 13 6.23 -7.31 13.32
N ASN A 14 4.99 -7.75 13.08
CA ASN A 14 4.29 -8.71 13.93
C ASN A 14 5.06 -10.04 13.91
N ARG A 15 6.12 -10.13 14.72
CA ARG A 15 6.93 -11.32 14.97
C ARG A 15 6.34 -12.16 16.10
N ARG A 16 5.22 -11.73 16.69
CA ARG A 16 4.48 -12.46 17.73
C ARG A 16 3.01 -12.52 17.35
N GLY A 17 2.65 -13.61 16.66
CA GLY A 17 1.30 -13.91 16.16
C GLY A 17 1.37 -14.76 14.89
N PHE A 18 0.28 -15.44 14.54
CA PHE A 18 0.16 -16.11 13.23
C PHE A 18 0.53 -15.13 12.13
N ALA A 19 1.32 -15.59 11.14
CA ALA A 19 1.74 -14.74 10.02
C ALA A 19 0.51 -14.08 9.38
N PRO A 20 0.50 -12.74 9.20
CA PRO A 20 -0.60 -12.08 8.50
C PRO A 20 -0.68 -12.69 7.10
N SER A 21 -1.89 -13.02 6.66
CA SER A 21 -2.06 -13.72 5.39
C SER A 21 -1.53 -12.88 4.22
N LEU A 22 -1.79 -11.57 4.20
CA LEU A 22 -1.11 -10.65 3.30
C LEU A 22 0.01 -9.90 4.01
N THR A 23 1.15 -9.73 3.36
CA THR A 23 2.21 -8.80 3.74
C THR A 23 1.82 -7.35 3.44
N ASP A 24 2.49 -6.38 4.07
CA ASP A 24 2.20 -4.95 3.83
C ASP A 24 2.55 -4.55 2.39
N ALA A 25 3.61 -5.13 1.83
CA ALA A 25 4.01 -4.93 0.44
C ALA A 25 2.94 -5.43 -0.56
N GLU A 26 2.31 -6.58 -0.29
CA GLU A 26 1.21 -7.06 -1.13
C GLU A 26 0.01 -6.12 -1.08
N VAL A 27 -0.38 -5.62 0.10
CA VAL A 27 -1.49 -4.67 0.23
C VAL A 27 -1.19 -3.37 -0.53
N ILE A 28 0.00 -2.81 -0.36
CA ILE A 28 0.43 -1.60 -1.09
C ILE A 28 0.41 -1.85 -2.60
N THR A 29 0.87 -3.02 -3.05
CA THR A 29 0.84 -3.38 -4.47
C THR A 29 -0.59 -3.43 -5.00
N MET A 30 -1.51 -4.03 -4.24
CA MET A 30 -2.92 -4.07 -4.61
C MET A 30 -3.52 -2.66 -4.69
N GLU A 31 -3.17 -1.78 -3.75
CA GLU A 31 -3.65 -0.40 -3.73
C GLU A 31 -3.14 0.40 -4.92
N ILE A 32 -1.83 0.39 -5.18
CA ILE A 32 -1.23 1.12 -6.31
C ILE A 32 -1.87 0.69 -7.63
N VAL A 33 -2.07 -0.62 -7.81
CA VAL A 33 -2.60 -1.13 -9.07
C VAL A 33 -4.12 -0.98 -9.16
N GLY A 34 -4.84 -1.03 -8.03
CA GLY A 34 -6.26 -0.70 -7.96
C GLY A 34 -6.54 0.76 -8.31
N GLU A 35 -5.77 1.68 -7.74
CA GLU A 35 -5.79 3.12 -8.07
C GLU A 35 -5.46 3.35 -9.55
N PHE A 36 -4.45 2.66 -10.10
CA PHE A 36 -4.12 2.74 -11.52
C PHE A 36 -5.28 2.27 -12.44
N GLN A 37 -6.12 1.37 -11.96
CA GLN A 37 -7.33 0.92 -12.66
C GLN A 37 -8.56 1.80 -12.41
N GLY A 38 -8.44 2.86 -11.61
CA GLY A 38 -9.54 3.77 -11.26
C GLY A 38 -10.49 3.19 -10.21
N ILE A 39 -10.00 2.31 -9.33
CA ILE A 39 -10.77 1.73 -8.23
C ILE A 39 -10.42 2.45 -6.93
N ASP A 40 -11.20 3.46 -6.57
CA ASP A 40 -10.86 4.40 -5.49
C ASP A 40 -11.22 3.89 -4.07
N THR A 41 -11.69 2.64 -3.93
CA THR A 41 -12.13 2.11 -2.63
C THR A 41 -11.40 0.83 -2.28
N ASP A 42 -10.88 0.74 -1.06
CA ASP A 42 -10.24 -0.48 -0.53
C ASP A 42 -11.15 -1.72 -0.72
N GLN A 43 -12.46 -1.55 -0.57
CA GLN A 43 -13.42 -2.62 -0.83
C GLN A 43 -13.45 -3.02 -2.31
N GLY A 44 -13.56 -2.05 -3.23
CA GLY A 44 -13.54 -2.33 -4.67
C GLY A 44 -12.25 -2.98 -5.11
N ILE A 45 -11.11 -2.57 -4.55
CA ILE A 45 -9.80 -3.17 -4.81
C ILE A 45 -9.82 -4.64 -4.38
N TRP A 46 -10.30 -4.94 -3.16
CA TRP A 46 -10.44 -6.33 -2.71
C TRP A 46 -11.37 -7.16 -3.61
N GLU A 47 -12.53 -6.60 -3.98
CA GLU A 47 -13.54 -7.25 -4.84
C GLU A 47 -13.00 -7.52 -6.25
N TYR A 48 -12.13 -6.65 -6.77
CA TYR A 48 -11.48 -6.84 -8.06
C TYR A 48 -10.38 -7.89 -7.98
N PHE A 49 -9.48 -7.80 -7.01
CA PHE A 49 -8.30 -8.67 -6.95
C PHE A 49 -8.65 -10.11 -6.61
N LYS A 50 -9.66 -10.33 -5.76
CA LYS A 50 -10.04 -11.66 -5.28
C LYS A 50 -10.40 -12.62 -6.43
N PRO A 51 -11.20 -12.26 -7.45
CA PRO A 51 -11.46 -13.12 -8.59
C PRO A 51 -10.41 -12.99 -9.71
N HIS A 52 -9.86 -11.80 -9.95
CA HIS A 52 -9.01 -11.59 -11.13
C HIS A 52 -7.57 -12.08 -10.90
N TRP A 53 -6.98 -11.76 -9.76
CA TRP A 53 -5.53 -11.92 -9.52
C TRP A 53 -5.21 -12.79 -8.31
N PHE A 54 -6.13 -13.70 -7.94
CA PHE A 54 -5.93 -14.63 -6.83
C PHE A 54 -4.66 -15.48 -6.96
N SER A 55 -4.25 -15.82 -8.19
CA SER A 55 -3.03 -16.58 -8.45
C SER A 55 -1.75 -15.85 -8.03
N LEU A 56 -1.77 -14.51 -8.06
CA LEU A 56 -0.64 -13.67 -7.65
C LEU A 56 -0.66 -13.35 -6.16
N PHE A 57 -1.85 -13.40 -5.55
CA PHE A 57 -2.07 -13.09 -4.14
C PHE A 57 -2.92 -14.20 -3.49
N PRO A 58 -2.37 -15.41 -3.32
CA PRO A 58 -3.13 -16.58 -2.87
C PRO A 58 -3.67 -16.41 -1.44
N ASP A 59 -3.04 -15.55 -0.65
CA ASP A 59 -3.39 -15.30 0.73
C ASP A 59 -4.39 -14.14 0.94
N ILE A 60 -5.00 -13.62 -0.15
CA ILE A 60 -6.18 -12.76 -0.03
C ILE A 60 -7.29 -13.60 0.60
N LYS A 61 -7.50 -13.47 1.91
CA LYS A 61 -8.52 -14.24 2.65
C LYS A 61 -9.88 -13.58 2.54
N SER A 62 -10.25 -12.81 3.56
CA SER A 62 -11.54 -12.15 3.67
C SER A 62 -11.38 -10.64 3.63
N ARG A 63 -12.41 -9.97 3.13
CA ARG A 63 -12.54 -8.51 3.17
C ARG A 63 -12.29 -7.94 4.58
N THR A 64 -12.78 -8.62 5.62
CA THR A 64 -12.63 -8.22 7.02
C THR A 64 -11.19 -8.24 7.53
N THR A 65 -10.27 -8.95 6.87
CA THR A 65 -8.83 -8.93 7.18
C THR A 65 -8.06 -7.94 6.31
N TYR A 66 -8.53 -7.70 5.09
CA TYR A 66 -7.89 -6.78 4.15
C TYR A 66 -8.12 -5.31 4.55
N LEU A 67 -9.38 -4.90 4.76
CA LEU A 67 -9.72 -3.49 5.00
C LEU A 67 -8.98 -2.87 6.19
N PRO A 68 -8.88 -3.51 7.37
CA PRO A 68 -8.11 -2.94 8.48
C PRO A 68 -6.63 -2.80 8.17
N LYS A 69 -6.08 -3.70 7.34
CA LYS A 69 -4.68 -3.70 6.96
C LYS A 69 -4.38 -2.58 5.96
N ALA A 70 -5.24 -2.40 4.96
CA ALA A 70 -5.21 -1.26 4.05
C ALA A 70 -5.32 0.09 4.80
N ALA A 71 -6.24 0.18 5.76
CA ALA A 71 -6.39 1.37 6.60
C ALA A 71 -5.14 1.66 7.46
N ASN A 72 -4.53 0.64 8.06
CA ASN A 72 -3.33 0.78 8.88
C ASN A 72 -2.10 1.23 8.09
N LEU A 73 -2.12 1.16 6.75
CA LEU A 73 -1.02 1.61 5.89
C LEU A 73 -1.16 3.07 5.44
N TRP A 74 -2.14 3.81 5.99
CA TRP A 74 -2.38 5.23 5.70
C TRP A 74 -1.09 6.07 5.71
N MET A 75 -0.19 5.88 6.67
CA MET A 75 1.07 6.64 6.72
C MET A 75 1.91 6.42 5.46
N TYR A 76 2.02 5.17 4.98
CA TYR A 76 2.73 4.86 3.74
C TYR A 76 2.02 5.46 2.52
N LYS A 77 0.67 5.46 2.49
CA LYS A 77 -0.10 6.09 1.42
C LYS A 77 0.23 7.57 1.25
N GLN A 78 0.59 8.27 2.33
CA GLN A 78 0.99 9.69 2.26
C GLN A 78 2.46 9.90 1.93
N GLU A 79 3.36 9.05 2.44
CA GLU A 79 4.80 9.23 2.25
C GLU A 79 5.29 8.74 0.89
N LEU A 80 4.65 7.72 0.32
CA LEU A 80 5.07 7.11 -0.95
C LEU A 80 4.96 8.09 -2.14
N PRO A 81 3.86 8.86 -2.30
CA PRO A 81 3.80 9.91 -3.33
C PRO A 81 4.84 11.01 -3.14
N LYS A 82 5.12 11.42 -1.89
CA LYS A 82 6.15 12.44 -1.61
C LYS A 82 7.53 11.96 -2.01
N PHE A 83 7.85 10.71 -1.67
CA PHE A 83 9.10 10.08 -2.05
C PHE A 83 9.24 9.97 -3.58
N LEU A 84 8.19 9.52 -4.27
CA LEU A 84 8.19 9.43 -5.74
C LEU A 84 8.32 10.81 -6.39
N ALA A 85 7.62 11.83 -5.90
CA ALA A 85 7.73 13.19 -6.42
C ALA A 85 9.15 13.77 -6.27
N TRP A 86 9.83 13.44 -5.17
CA TRP A 86 11.22 13.81 -4.97
C TRP A 86 12.16 13.06 -5.94
N GLU A 87 12.00 11.75 -6.08
CA GLU A 87 12.86 10.91 -6.94
C GLU A 87 12.70 11.28 -8.42
N LEU A 88 11.46 11.40 -8.89
CA LEU A 88 11.14 11.72 -10.28
C LEU A 88 11.45 13.16 -10.67
N GLY A 89 12.01 13.97 -9.77
CA GLY A 89 12.38 15.36 -10.04
C GLY A 89 11.19 16.31 -10.17
N ALA A 90 9.97 15.89 -9.81
CA ALA A 90 8.78 16.74 -9.86
C ALA A 90 8.90 17.96 -8.92
N CYS A 91 9.71 17.86 -7.85
CA CYS A 91 10.04 18.98 -6.98
C CYS A 91 11.10 19.94 -7.56
N SER A 92 11.71 19.62 -8.70
CA SER A 92 12.74 20.43 -9.37
C SER A 92 12.23 21.19 -10.60
N ASP A 93 11.00 20.92 -11.03
CA ASP A 93 10.37 21.64 -12.14
C ASP A 93 10.10 23.08 -11.72
N SER A 94 10.90 23.99 -12.25
CA SER A 94 10.59 25.41 -12.24
C SER A 94 9.43 25.59 -13.21
N ILE A 95 8.20 25.67 -12.70
CA ILE A 95 7.04 26.03 -13.52
C ILE A 95 7.33 27.43 -14.10
N ARG A 96 7.78 27.48 -15.36
CA ARG A 96 7.88 28.72 -16.11
C ARG A 96 6.48 29.04 -16.62
N GLU A 97 5.85 30.01 -15.98
CA GLU A 97 4.67 30.73 -16.48
C GLU A 97 4.98 31.48 -17.78
#